data_AF-A0A367A2P2-F1
#
_entry.id   AF-A0A367A2P2-F1
#
_cell.length_a   1.000
_cell.length_b   1.000
_cell.length_c   1.000
_cell.angle_alpha   90.00
_cell.angle_beta   90.00
_cell.angle_gamma   90.00
#
_symmetry.space_group_name_H-M   'P 1'
#
loop_
_entity.id
_entity.type
_entity.pdbx_description
1 polymer ?
#
loop_
_entity_poly.entity_id
_entity_poly.type
_entity_poly.pdbx_seq_one_letter_code
_entity_poly.pdbx_strand_id
1 'polypeptide(L)'
;MSGFLSTNLVLVQSTLSGLLLALSIQVPLRMGVFSFAGAGSYGIGAYGAGILVLRYEYGALPAIALTVVATAVVGLLLGLLINRLAGLYLAMATVAFDLIISVVAINGGELTGASTGLYGIIADFTTAQMVVLTLVALALVALSERGRLGRRVETVREDPELAASMGISVRRYRLAAFVASGALGGLAGAMNVLVRSTVGPLDIGFGLIVLALTMIVVGGSRSWVGAVIGAVIFTWLPDLLAVIGEWQELVYGVIVAVAAIYLPRGIHGVLADGVRWVQRKRRDRRAAAAGVVEEDEDGGVRPPEGEDLTGEGGVPLPARAGPDPAHALDQLAARPQAGS
;
A
#
# COMPACT_ATOMS: atom_id res chain seq x y z
N MET A 1 -15.86 -25.61 14.46
CA MET A 1 -15.24 -24.58 13.58
C MET A 1 -15.19 -25.00 12.10
N SER A 2 -15.32 -26.28 11.75
CA SER A 2 -15.32 -26.77 10.34
C SER A 2 -16.56 -26.35 9.53
N GLY A 3 -17.75 -26.25 10.14
CA GLY A 3 -18.98 -25.91 9.41
C GLY A 3 -19.07 -24.47 8.88
N PHE A 4 -18.48 -23.49 9.58
CA PHE A 4 -18.47 -22.09 9.11
C PHE A 4 -17.52 -21.90 7.92
N LEU A 5 -16.35 -22.53 7.98
CA LEU A 5 -15.35 -22.46 6.91
C LEU A 5 -15.79 -23.21 5.65
N SER A 6 -16.52 -24.33 5.78
CA SER A 6 -17.10 -25.01 4.62
C SER A 6 -18.23 -24.21 3.99
N THR A 7 -19.04 -23.52 4.81
CA THR A 7 -20.16 -22.70 4.33
C THR A 7 -19.68 -21.42 3.63
N ASN A 8 -18.61 -20.79 4.13
CA ASN A 8 -18.09 -19.53 3.60
C ASN A 8 -16.75 -19.70 2.84
N LEU A 9 -16.50 -20.89 2.30
CA LEU A 9 -15.20 -21.24 1.71
C LEU A 9 -14.81 -20.29 0.57
N VAL A 10 -15.76 -19.96 -0.31
CA VAL A 10 -15.55 -19.05 -1.45
C VAL A 10 -15.21 -17.64 -0.98
N LEU A 11 -15.90 -17.13 0.05
CA LEU A 11 -15.62 -15.80 0.62
C LEU A 11 -14.23 -15.75 1.26
N VAL A 12 -13.83 -16.81 1.97
CA VAL A 12 -12.50 -16.92 2.57
C VAL A 12 -11.42 -16.93 1.49
N GLN A 13 -11.57 -17.74 0.44
CA GLN A 13 -10.62 -17.77 -0.68
C GLN A 13 -10.55 -16.42 -1.39
N SER A 14 -11.69 -15.77 -1.60
CA SER A 14 -11.77 -14.43 -2.20
C SER A 14 -11.07 -13.38 -1.34
N THR A 15 -11.19 -13.50 -0.01
CA THR A 15 -10.55 -12.58 0.94
C THR A 15 -9.04 -12.76 0.92
N LEU A 16 -8.55 -14.00 0.81
CA LEU A 16 -7.11 -14.29 0.76
C LEU A 16 -6.49 -13.79 -0.55
N SER A 17 -7.12 -14.05 -1.71
CA SER A 17 -6.67 -13.47 -2.99
C SER A 17 -6.78 -11.95 -3.01
N GLY A 18 -7.89 -11.39 -2.50
CA GLY A 18 -8.12 -9.94 -2.41
C GLY A 18 -7.09 -9.26 -1.50
N LEU A 19 -6.69 -9.90 -0.40
CA LEU A 19 -5.61 -9.43 0.46
C LEU A 19 -4.29 -9.35 -0.28
N LEU A 20 -3.89 -10.40 -0.99
CA LEU A 20 -2.63 -10.40 -1.76
C LEU A 20 -2.64 -9.33 -2.86
N LEU A 21 -3.77 -9.15 -3.53
CA LEU A 21 -3.98 -8.08 -4.49
C LEU A 21 -3.87 -6.70 -3.83
N ALA A 22 -4.50 -6.49 -2.68
CA ALA A 22 -4.40 -5.24 -1.92
C ALA A 22 -2.94 -4.96 -1.53
N LEU A 23 -2.22 -5.95 -0.99
CA LEU A 23 -0.80 -5.83 -0.66
C LEU A 23 0.05 -5.48 -1.89
N SER A 24 -0.27 -6.04 -3.06
CA SER A 24 0.44 -5.76 -4.31
C SER A 24 0.40 -4.28 -4.69
N ILE A 25 -0.71 -3.58 -4.40
CA ILE A 25 -0.86 -2.13 -4.63
C ILE A 25 -0.29 -1.33 -3.46
N GLN A 26 -0.45 -1.83 -2.23
CA GLN A 26 0.04 -1.17 -1.02
C GLN A 26 1.56 -0.99 -1.03
N VAL A 27 2.32 -1.98 -1.51
CA VAL A 27 3.79 -1.97 -1.47
C VAL A 27 4.38 -0.79 -2.28
N PRO A 28 4.03 -0.57 -3.56
CA PRO A 28 4.39 0.66 -4.28
C PRO A 28 3.90 1.93 -3.60
N LEU A 29 2.65 1.93 -3.11
CA LEU A 29 2.04 3.11 -2.50
C LEU A 29 2.78 3.57 -1.23
N ARG A 30 3.33 2.63 -0.46
CA ARG A 30 4.18 2.92 0.71
C ARG A 30 5.51 3.58 0.37
N MET A 31 5.97 3.48 -0.89
CA MET A 31 7.16 4.19 -1.37
C MET A 31 6.82 5.58 -1.94
N GLY A 32 5.56 6.02 -1.84
CA GLY A 32 5.06 7.24 -2.48
C GLY A 32 4.78 7.07 -3.99
N VAL A 33 4.69 5.83 -4.46
CA VAL A 33 4.50 5.49 -5.88
C VAL A 33 3.07 5.04 -6.10
N PHE A 34 2.26 5.88 -6.75
CA PHE A 34 0.89 5.52 -7.14
C PHE A 34 0.93 4.63 -8.39
N SER A 35 0.77 3.32 -8.20
CA SER A 35 0.84 2.33 -9.28
C SER A 35 -0.22 1.23 -9.11
N PHE A 36 -0.81 0.82 -10.23
CA PHE A 36 -1.78 -0.27 -10.35
C PHE A 36 -1.21 -1.51 -11.03
N ALA A 37 0.12 -1.58 -11.17
CA ALA A 37 0.81 -2.69 -11.83
C ALA A 37 0.49 -4.07 -11.24
N GLY A 38 0.16 -4.13 -9.94
CA GLY A 38 -0.27 -5.34 -9.26
C GLY A 38 -1.55 -5.95 -9.84
N ALA A 39 -2.49 -5.13 -10.32
CA ALA A 39 -3.72 -5.61 -10.97
C ALA A 39 -3.43 -6.25 -12.34
N GLY A 40 -2.59 -5.62 -13.16
CA GLY A 40 -2.18 -6.24 -14.43
C GLY A 40 -1.38 -7.51 -14.21
N SER A 41 -0.54 -7.54 -13.18
CA SER A 41 0.22 -8.72 -12.77
C SER A 41 -0.69 -9.84 -12.26
N TYR A 42 -1.80 -9.50 -11.60
CA TYR A 42 -2.86 -10.45 -11.25
C TYR A 42 -3.43 -11.12 -12.49
N GLY A 43 -3.73 -10.36 -13.54
CA GLY A 43 -4.19 -10.92 -14.82
C GLY A 43 -3.19 -11.89 -15.45
N ILE A 44 -1.91 -11.50 -15.49
CA ILE A 44 -0.83 -12.37 -16.00
C ILE A 44 -0.69 -13.63 -15.14
N GLY A 45 -0.78 -13.52 -13.81
CA GLY A 45 -0.72 -14.67 -12.90
C GLY A 45 -1.90 -15.62 -13.08
N ALA A 46 -3.12 -15.10 -13.20
CA ALA A 46 -4.33 -15.88 -13.39
C ALA A 46 -4.32 -16.61 -14.74
N TYR A 47 -4.08 -15.92 -15.85
CA TYR A 47 -3.98 -16.59 -17.15
C TYR A 47 -2.76 -17.51 -17.23
N GLY A 48 -1.61 -17.09 -16.73
CA GLY A 48 -0.39 -17.90 -16.76
C GLY A 48 -0.56 -19.21 -16.00
N ALA A 49 -1.11 -19.18 -14.79
CA ALA A 49 -1.32 -20.39 -13.99
C ALA A 49 -2.42 -21.26 -14.60
N GLY A 50 -3.50 -20.65 -15.07
CA GLY A 50 -4.58 -21.34 -15.75
C GLY A 50 -4.10 -22.08 -17.01
N ILE A 51 -3.27 -21.44 -17.84
CA ILE A 51 -2.70 -22.05 -19.04
C ILE A 51 -1.74 -23.20 -18.69
N LEU A 52 -0.85 -23.01 -17.70
CA LEU A 52 0.11 -24.03 -17.29
C LEU A 52 -0.58 -25.30 -16.78
N VAL A 53 -1.65 -25.15 -16.00
CA VAL A 53 -2.41 -26.30 -15.50
C VAL A 53 -3.29 -26.90 -16.60
N LEU A 54 -4.05 -26.09 -17.32
CA LEU A 54 -5.06 -26.57 -18.27
C LEU A 54 -4.45 -27.18 -19.54
N ARG A 55 -3.33 -26.65 -20.03
CA ARG A 55 -2.74 -27.05 -21.32
C ARG A 55 -1.44 -27.81 -21.20
N TYR A 56 -0.62 -27.45 -20.20
CA TYR A 56 0.69 -28.08 -20.00
C TYR A 56 0.67 -29.13 -18.88
N GLU A 57 -0.48 -29.32 -18.21
CA GLU A 57 -0.68 -30.32 -17.15
C GLU A 57 0.33 -30.20 -15.99
N TYR A 58 0.80 -28.97 -15.73
CA TYR A 58 1.66 -28.72 -14.57
C TYR A 58 0.83 -28.86 -13.28
N GLY A 59 1.44 -29.36 -12.22
CA GLY A 59 0.85 -29.29 -10.88
C GLY A 59 0.67 -27.85 -10.40
N ALA A 60 -0.22 -27.64 -9.42
CA ALA A 60 -0.56 -26.31 -8.93
C ALA A 60 0.65 -25.51 -8.42
N LEU A 61 1.51 -26.12 -7.60
CA LEU A 61 2.64 -25.43 -6.99
C LEU A 61 3.71 -24.98 -8.00
N PRO A 62 4.18 -25.82 -8.96
CA PRO A 62 5.04 -25.37 -10.04
C PRO A 62 4.44 -24.25 -10.89
N ALA A 63 3.14 -24.34 -11.21
CA ALA A 63 2.45 -23.32 -11.98
C ALA A 63 2.43 -21.96 -11.25
N ILE A 64 2.15 -21.96 -9.94
CA ILE A 64 2.23 -20.76 -9.10
C ILE A 64 3.67 -20.22 -9.05
N ALA A 65 4.67 -21.07 -8.82
CA ALA A 65 6.06 -20.62 -8.73
C ALA A 65 6.54 -19.97 -10.04
N LEU A 66 6.27 -20.59 -11.19
CA LEU A 66 6.69 -20.08 -12.49
C LEU A 66 6.00 -18.75 -12.83
N THR A 67 4.72 -18.62 -12.51
CA THR A 67 3.94 -17.41 -12.78
C THR A 67 4.31 -16.27 -11.85
N VAL A 68 4.63 -16.54 -10.57
CA VAL A 68 5.17 -15.55 -9.64
C VAL A 68 6.52 -15.03 -10.12
N VAL A 69 7.41 -15.90 -10.61
CA VAL A 69 8.68 -15.48 -11.21
C VAL A 69 8.46 -14.64 -12.47
N ALA A 70 7.57 -15.09 -13.37
CA ALA A 70 7.26 -14.36 -14.60
C ALA A 70 6.69 -12.96 -14.30
N THR A 71 5.76 -12.85 -13.35
CA THR A 71 5.15 -11.57 -12.95
C THR A 71 6.12 -10.68 -12.16
N ALA A 72 7.05 -11.25 -11.39
CA ALA A 72 8.15 -10.50 -10.79
C ALA A 72 9.08 -9.89 -11.86
N VAL A 73 9.38 -10.64 -12.92
CA VAL A 73 10.15 -10.15 -14.08
C VAL A 73 9.38 -9.06 -14.83
N VAL A 74 8.08 -9.24 -15.07
CA VAL A 74 7.25 -8.21 -15.68
C VAL A 74 7.22 -6.94 -14.81
N GLY A 75 7.11 -7.08 -13.49
CA GLY A 75 7.23 -5.97 -12.55
C GLY A 75 8.57 -5.26 -12.65
N LEU A 76 9.68 -6.00 -12.76
CA LEU A 76 11.01 -5.42 -12.98
C LEU A 76 11.08 -4.63 -14.28
N LEU A 77 10.63 -5.22 -15.39
CA LEU A 77 10.63 -4.59 -16.72
C LEU A 77 9.78 -3.33 -16.74
N LEU A 78 8.57 -3.42 -16.17
CA LEU A 78 7.66 -2.29 -16.06
C LEU A 78 8.29 -1.18 -15.23
N GLY A 79 8.83 -1.50 -14.04
CA GLY A 79 9.52 -0.54 -13.18
C GLY A 79 10.73 0.10 -13.84
N LEU A 80 11.45 -0.63 -14.71
CA LEU A 80 12.55 -0.07 -15.51
C LEU A 80 12.05 0.88 -16.60
N LEU A 81 10.96 0.53 -17.27
CA LEU A 81 10.36 1.32 -18.36
C LEU A 81 9.80 2.65 -17.84
N ILE A 82 9.08 2.61 -16.71
CA ILE A 82 8.37 3.79 -16.18
C ILE A 82 9.15 4.52 -15.09
N ASN A 83 10.45 4.25 -14.92
CA ASN A 83 11.27 4.83 -13.84
C ASN A 83 11.34 6.37 -13.86
N ARG A 84 11.07 6.99 -15.02
CA ARG A 84 11.10 8.45 -15.22
C ARG A 84 9.75 9.11 -14.99
N LEU A 85 8.67 8.34 -14.83
CA LEU A 85 7.33 8.88 -14.62
C LEU A 85 7.09 9.10 -13.13
N ALA A 86 6.37 10.17 -12.81
CA ALA A 86 6.00 10.51 -11.44
C ALA A 86 4.52 10.93 -11.36
N GLY A 87 3.94 10.78 -10.17
CA GLY A 87 2.57 11.21 -9.88
C GLY A 87 1.53 10.57 -10.80
N LEU A 88 0.63 11.39 -11.36
CA LEU A 88 -0.48 10.93 -12.17
C LEU A 88 -0.04 10.21 -13.46
N TYR A 89 1.05 10.63 -14.08
CA TYR A 89 1.56 9.98 -15.30
C TYR A 89 1.91 8.51 -15.06
N LEU A 90 2.48 8.23 -13.90
CA LEU A 90 2.83 6.86 -13.52
C LEU A 90 1.57 6.01 -13.30
N ALA A 91 0.57 6.57 -12.62
CA ALA A 91 -0.72 5.92 -12.42
C ALA A 91 -1.37 5.58 -13.77
N MET A 92 -1.48 6.56 -14.67
CA MET A 92 -2.04 6.38 -16.02
C MET A 92 -1.30 5.31 -16.82
N ALA A 93 0.03 5.30 -16.79
CA ALA A 93 0.83 4.27 -17.46
C ALA A 93 0.55 2.86 -16.92
N THR A 94 0.32 2.73 -15.61
CA THR A 94 0.03 1.43 -14.99
C THR A 94 -1.41 0.96 -15.21
N VAL A 95 -2.38 1.89 -15.34
CA VAL A 95 -3.73 1.55 -15.83
C VAL A 95 -3.66 1.08 -17.28
N ALA A 96 -2.91 1.78 -18.13
CA ALA A 96 -2.73 1.38 -19.52
C ALA A 96 -2.09 -0.02 -19.62
N PHE A 97 -1.10 -0.32 -18.78
CA PHE A 97 -0.53 -1.67 -18.67
C PHE A 97 -1.61 -2.71 -18.35
N ASP A 98 -2.46 -2.48 -17.35
CA ASP A 98 -3.56 -3.39 -16.99
C ASP A 98 -4.54 -3.60 -18.16
N LEU A 99 -4.95 -2.51 -18.82
CA LEU A 99 -5.82 -2.58 -19.99
C LEU A 99 -5.18 -3.36 -21.16
N ILE A 100 -3.88 -3.22 -21.38
CA ILE A 100 -3.15 -4.01 -22.38
C ILE A 100 -3.23 -5.50 -22.02
N ILE A 101 -3.10 -5.88 -20.75
CA ILE A 101 -3.24 -7.28 -20.33
C ILE A 101 -4.66 -7.80 -20.61
N SER A 102 -5.70 -7.02 -20.31
CA SER A 102 -7.08 -7.40 -20.65
C SER A 102 -7.28 -7.56 -22.16
N VAL A 103 -6.71 -6.66 -22.97
CA VAL A 103 -6.78 -6.75 -24.45
C VAL A 103 -6.04 -7.98 -24.96
N VAL A 104 -4.86 -8.29 -24.41
CA VAL A 104 -4.10 -9.50 -24.75
C VAL A 104 -4.87 -10.76 -24.36
N ALA A 105 -5.57 -10.75 -23.23
CA ALA A 105 -6.44 -11.85 -22.81
C ALA A 105 -7.61 -12.06 -23.79
N ILE A 106 -8.24 -10.99 -24.27
CA ILE A 106 -9.35 -11.08 -25.24
C ILE A 106 -8.84 -11.53 -26.62
N ASN A 107 -7.68 -11.03 -27.06
CA ASN A 107 -7.13 -11.29 -28.39
C ASN A 107 -6.19 -12.50 -28.45
N GLY A 108 -5.95 -13.17 -27.34
CA GLY A 108 -5.03 -14.31 -27.25
C GLY A 108 -5.56 -15.60 -27.89
N GLY A 109 -6.72 -15.54 -28.56
CA GLY A 109 -7.31 -16.65 -29.32
C GLY A 109 -7.54 -17.89 -28.46
N GLU A 110 -7.25 -19.06 -29.03
CA GLU A 110 -7.46 -20.32 -28.34
C GLU A 110 -6.68 -20.40 -27.04
N LEU A 111 -5.45 -19.88 -26.95
CA LEU A 111 -4.57 -20.00 -25.78
C LEU A 111 -5.22 -19.49 -24.48
N THR A 112 -5.92 -18.36 -24.58
CA THR A 112 -6.56 -17.63 -23.47
C THR A 112 -8.07 -17.90 -23.39
N GLY A 113 -8.65 -18.56 -24.39
CA GLY A 113 -10.10 -18.70 -24.54
C GLY A 113 -10.79 -17.42 -25.01
N ALA A 114 -10.02 -16.43 -25.50
CA ALA A 114 -10.50 -15.15 -26.01
C ALA A 114 -11.55 -14.49 -25.09
N SER A 115 -12.68 -14.01 -25.63
CA SER A 115 -13.74 -13.36 -24.86
C SER A 115 -14.42 -14.26 -23.84
N THR A 116 -14.38 -15.59 -24.02
CA THR A 116 -14.98 -16.53 -23.06
C THR A 116 -14.13 -16.69 -21.81
N GLY A 117 -12.80 -16.63 -21.96
CA GLY A 117 -11.85 -16.95 -20.89
C GLY A 117 -11.58 -18.45 -20.76
N LEU A 118 -10.90 -18.82 -19.68
CA LEU A 118 -10.57 -20.22 -19.41
C LEU A 118 -11.54 -20.80 -18.39
N TYR A 119 -11.96 -22.04 -18.62
CA TYR A 119 -12.82 -22.81 -17.72
C TYR A 119 -12.29 -24.24 -17.59
N GLY A 120 -12.71 -24.94 -16.54
CA GLY A 120 -12.34 -26.35 -16.34
C GLY A 120 -10.91 -26.53 -15.83
N ILE A 121 -10.35 -25.52 -15.17
CA ILE A 121 -9.00 -25.59 -14.60
C ILE A 121 -9.09 -26.41 -13.31
N ILE A 122 -8.80 -27.71 -13.41
CA ILE A 122 -8.79 -28.64 -12.28
C ILE A 122 -7.36 -28.76 -11.80
N ALA A 123 -7.08 -28.21 -10.62
CA ALA A 123 -5.77 -28.21 -10.01
C ALA A 123 -5.81 -28.94 -8.67
N ASP A 124 -4.71 -29.58 -8.29
CA ASP A 124 -4.47 -30.16 -6.97
C ASP A 124 -4.15 -29.09 -5.91
N PHE A 125 -4.92 -28.00 -5.91
CA PHE A 125 -4.70 -26.84 -5.04
C PHE A 125 -5.74 -26.77 -3.92
N THR A 126 -5.26 -26.81 -2.69
CA THR A 126 -6.10 -26.84 -1.49
C THR A 126 -6.18 -25.46 -0.83
N THR A 127 -7.30 -25.19 -0.15
CA THR A 127 -7.44 -23.98 0.68
C THR A 127 -6.35 -23.88 1.76
N ALA A 128 -5.84 -25.00 2.25
CA ALA A 128 -4.72 -25.01 3.20
C ALA A 128 -3.43 -24.45 2.58
N GLN A 129 -3.06 -24.89 1.37
CA GLN A 129 -1.92 -24.32 0.63
C GLN A 129 -2.12 -22.83 0.36
N MET A 130 -3.35 -22.42 0.02
CA MET A 130 -3.69 -21.01 -0.15
C MET A 130 -3.46 -20.18 1.10
N VAL A 131 -3.92 -20.65 2.26
CA VAL A 131 -3.70 -19.99 3.55
C VAL A 131 -2.21 -19.91 3.86
N VAL A 132 -1.45 -20.99 3.70
CA VAL A 132 0.00 -21.01 3.95
C VAL A 132 0.73 -19.99 3.08
N LEU A 133 0.50 -20.00 1.76
CA LEU A 133 1.14 -19.05 0.85
C LEU A 133 0.76 -17.60 1.16
N THR A 134 -0.50 -17.35 1.52
CA THR A 134 -0.96 -16.01 1.92
C THR A 134 -0.29 -15.56 3.21
N LEU A 135 -0.17 -16.42 4.21
CA LEU A 135 0.50 -16.12 5.48
C LEU A 135 2.00 -15.90 5.29
N VAL A 136 2.66 -16.66 4.41
CA VAL A 136 4.06 -16.46 4.06
C VAL A 136 4.24 -15.10 3.39
N ALA A 137 3.42 -14.76 2.39
CA ALA A 137 3.48 -13.47 1.72
C ALA A 137 3.21 -12.31 2.69
N LEU A 138 2.20 -12.44 3.56
CA LEU A 138 1.88 -11.47 4.60
C LEU A 138 3.04 -11.30 5.59
N ALA A 139 3.67 -12.38 6.02
CA ALA A 139 4.83 -12.36 6.91
C ALA A 139 6.04 -11.66 6.27
N LEU A 140 6.31 -11.94 4.99
CA LEU A 140 7.37 -11.26 4.23
C LEU A 140 7.12 -9.76 4.11
N VAL A 141 5.88 -9.35 3.80
CA VAL A 141 5.51 -7.94 3.76
C VAL A 141 5.63 -7.32 5.15
N ALA A 142 5.07 -7.94 6.18
CA ALA A 142 5.15 -7.46 7.56
C ALA A 142 6.59 -7.31 8.07
N LEU A 143 7.48 -8.22 7.69
CA LEU A 143 8.90 -8.14 8.01
C LEU A 143 9.59 -7.00 7.25
N SER A 144 9.24 -6.79 5.97
CA SER A 144 9.73 -5.69 5.16
C SER A 144 9.27 -4.31 5.69
N GLU A 145 8.05 -4.24 6.26
CA GLU A 145 7.56 -3.02 6.91
C GLU A 145 8.30 -2.72 8.23
N ARG A 146 8.89 -3.73 8.87
CA ARG A 146 9.59 -3.59 10.14
C ARG A 146 11.09 -3.32 9.94
N GLY A 147 11.71 -2.70 10.95
CA GLY A 147 13.16 -2.54 11.01
C GLY A 147 13.74 -1.47 10.07
N ARG A 148 14.96 -1.72 9.56
CA ARG A 148 15.73 -0.73 8.78
C ARG A 148 15.16 -0.51 7.38
N LEU A 149 14.63 -1.56 6.74
CA LEU A 149 14.01 -1.45 5.41
C LEU A 149 12.79 -0.54 5.47
N GLY A 150 11.83 -0.82 6.35
CA GLY A 150 10.64 0.02 6.53
C GLY A 150 10.95 1.49 6.79
N ARG A 151 11.97 1.81 7.60
CA ARG A 151 12.39 3.21 7.83
C ARG A 151 12.92 3.87 6.57
N ARG A 152 13.75 3.18 5.78
CA ARG A 152 14.27 3.71 4.51
C ARG A 152 13.16 3.94 3.49
N VAL A 153 12.16 3.05 3.47
CA VAL A 153 10.96 3.20 2.62
C VAL A 153 10.18 4.45 2.99
N GLU A 154 9.95 4.68 4.28
CA GLU A 154 9.25 5.88 4.74
C GLU A 154 10.04 7.15 4.37
N THR A 155 11.36 7.16 4.56
CA THR A 155 12.21 8.29 4.15
C THR A 155 12.16 8.55 2.65
N VAL A 156 12.19 7.50 1.82
CA VAL A 156 12.05 7.64 0.35
C VAL A 156 10.68 8.19 -0.04
N ARG A 157 9.63 7.90 0.74
CA ARG A 157 8.28 8.41 0.52
C ARG A 157 8.14 9.88 0.93
N GLU A 158 8.72 10.26 2.06
CA GLU A 158 8.62 11.62 2.61
C GLU A 158 9.38 12.63 1.73
N ASP A 159 10.65 12.34 1.44
CA ASP A 159 11.49 13.19 0.61
C ASP A 159 12.52 12.34 -0.17
N PRO A 160 12.23 12.03 -1.45
CA PRO A 160 13.14 11.28 -2.31
C PRO A 160 14.50 11.97 -2.52
N GLU A 161 14.56 13.31 -2.51
CA GLU A 161 15.78 14.08 -2.75
C GLU A 161 16.68 14.05 -1.52
N LEU A 162 16.10 14.25 -0.33
CA LEU A 162 16.80 14.07 0.95
C LEU A 162 17.29 12.63 1.12
N ALA A 163 16.46 11.64 0.79
CA ALA A 163 16.86 10.23 0.85
C ALA A 163 18.08 9.95 -0.04
N ALA A 164 18.12 10.53 -1.24
CA ALA A 164 19.25 10.40 -2.16
C ALA A 164 20.53 11.06 -1.59
N SER A 165 20.42 12.22 -0.94
CA SER A 165 21.55 12.88 -0.27
C SER A 165 22.15 12.06 0.88
N MET A 166 21.32 11.24 1.55
CA MET A 166 21.75 10.31 2.60
C MET A 166 22.26 8.96 2.06
N GLY A 167 22.51 8.84 0.75
CA GLY A 167 23.03 7.63 0.11
C GLY A 167 21.99 6.52 -0.11
N ILE A 168 20.69 6.80 0.05
CA ILE A 168 19.62 5.84 -0.23
C ILE A 168 19.27 5.91 -1.72
N SER A 169 19.52 4.82 -2.45
CA SER A 169 19.22 4.76 -3.88
C SER A 169 17.71 4.62 -4.15
N VAL A 170 16.99 5.75 -4.29
CA VAL A 170 15.54 5.80 -4.57
C VAL A 170 15.12 4.86 -5.70
N ARG A 171 15.88 4.86 -6.81
CA ARG A 171 15.62 4.00 -7.98
C ARG A 171 15.54 2.51 -7.62
N ARG A 172 16.45 2.00 -6.78
CA ARG A 172 16.47 0.57 -6.42
C ARG A 172 15.26 0.19 -5.56
N TYR A 173 14.86 1.06 -4.62
CA TYR A 173 13.69 0.82 -3.79
C TYR A 173 12.38 0.88 -4.59
N ARG A 174 12.27 1.84 -5.54
CA ARG A 174 11.12 1.88 -6.47
C ARG A 174 11.05 0.62 -7.33
N LEU A 175 12.17 0.18 -7.91
CA LEU A 175 12.23 -1.07 -8.69
C LEU A 175 11.86 -2.30 -7.84
N ALA A 176 12.41 -2.42 -6.63
CA ALA A 176 12.07 -3.50 -5.71
C ALA A 176 10.58 -3.52 -5.37
N ALA A 177 9.94 -2.35 -5.21
CA ALA A 177 8.51 -2.27 -4.98
C ALA A 177 7.68 -2.74 -6.19
N PHE A 178 8.10 -2.44 -7.41
CA PHE A 178 7.46 -2.96 -8.62
C PHE A 178 7.60 -4.48 -8.76
N VAL A 179 8.78 -5.03 -8.45
CA VAL A 179 9.00 -6.49 -8.44
C VAL A 179 8.12 -7.17 -7.38
N ALA A 180 8.08 -6.62 -6.17
CA ALA A 180 7.24 -7.14 -5.09
C ALA A 180 5.74 -7.02 -5.43
N SER A 181 5.32 -5.92 -6.04
CA SER A 181 3.95 -5.72 -6.55
C SER A 181 3.60 -6.77 -7.60
N GLY A 182 4.48 -6.98 -8.58
CA GLY A 182 4.30 -7.99 -9.62
C GLY A 182 4.17 -9.40 -9.05
N ALA A 183 5.08 -9.78 -8.14
CA ALA A 183 5.07 -11.08 -7.49
C ALA A 183 3.80 -11.31 -6.65
N LEU A 184 3.37 -10.32 -5.85
CA LEU A 184 2.17 -10.42 -5.01
C LEU A 184 0.89 -10.44 -5.84
N GLY A 185 0.81 -9.60 -6.88
CA GLY A 185 -0.32 -9.57 -7.81
C GLY A 185 -0.43 -10.89 -8.59
N GLY A 186 0.68 -11.36 -9.14
CA GLY A 186 0.76 -12.64 -9.83
C GLY A 186 0.40 -13.83 -8.95
N LEU A 187 0.89 -13.85 -7.71
CA LEU A 187 0.51 -14.85 -6.71
C LEU A 187 -1.00 -14.82 -6.44
N ALA A 188 -1.57 -13.63 -6.24
CA ALA A 188 -3.01 -13.46 -6.00
C ALA A 188 -3.86 -14.03 -7.15
N GLY A 189 -3.50 -13.72 -8.39
CA GLY A 189 -4.20 -14.19 -9.59
C GLY A 189 -4.04 -15.69 -9.82
N ALA A 190 -2.80 -16.19 -9.70
CA ALA A 190 -2.49 -17.61 -9.85
C ALA A 190 -3.26 -18.45 -8.82
N MET A 191 -3.34 -18.02 -7.57
CA MET A 191 -4.11 -18.74 -6.56
C MET A 191 -5.61 -18.66 -6.82
N ASN A 192 -6.11 -17.51 -7.28
CA ASN A 192 -7.53 -17.28 -7.52
C ASN A 192 -8.07 -18.20 -8.63
N VAL A 193 -7.37 -18.29 -9.76
CA VAL A 193 -7.80 -19.13 -10.88
C VAL A 193 -7.81 -20.62 -10.51
N LEU A 194 -6.86 -21.07 -9.69
CA LEU A 194 -6.74 -22.47 -9.31
C LEU A 194 -7.81 -22.92 -8.31
N VAL A 195 -8.36 -22.00 -7.52
CA VAL A 195 -9.51 -22.31 -6.63
C VAL A 195 -10.86 -22.07 -7.29
N ARG A 196 -10.96 -21.12 -8.24
CA ARG A 196 -12.21 -20.82 -8.95
C ARG A 196 -12.43 -21.68 -10.19
N SER A 197 -11.38 -22.35 -10.67
CA SER A 197 -11.37 -23.16 -11.89
C SER A 197 -11.74 -22.42 -13.18
N THR A 198 -11.81 -21.09 -13.13
CA THR A 198 -12.13 -20.22 -14.24
C THR A 198 -11.46 -18.85 -14.11
N VAL A 199 -11.19 -18.22 -15.25
CA VAL A 199 -10.79 -16.82 -15.34
C VAL A 199 -11.34 -16.21 -16.63
N GLY A 200 -12.10 -15.11 -16.51
CA GLY A 200 -12.60 -14.34 -17.63
C GLY A 200 -11.79 -13.06 -17.87
N PRO A 201 -11.75 -12.53 -19.12
CA PRO A 201 -11.08 -11.26 -19.38
C PRO A 201 -11.77 -10.07 -18.71
N LEU A 202 -13.07 -10.18 -18.38
CA LEU A 202 -13.84 -9.15 -17.67
C LEU A 202 -13.51 -9.08 -16.17
N ASP A 203 -12.99 -10.17 -15.59
CA ASP A 203 -12.52 -10.21 -14.20
C ASP A 203 -11.18 -9.47 -14.02
N ILE A 204 -10.50 -9.18 -15.14
CA ILE A 204 -9.21 -8.50 -15.19
C ILE A 204 -9.43 -7.14 -15.87
N GLY A 205 -9.23 -6.06 -15.12
CA GLY A 205 -9.35 -4.72 -15.66
C GLY A 205 -9.70 -3.68 -14.61
N PHE A 206 -10.33 -2.60 -15.06
CA PHE A 206 -10.56 -1.42 -14.22
C PHE A 206 -11.35 -1.71 -12.94
N GLY A 207 -12.34 -2.62 -12.98
CA GLY A 207 -13.09 -3.02 -11.79
C GLY A 207 -12.19 -3.60 -10.69
N LEU A 208 -11.19 -4.41 -11.07
CA LEU A 208 -10.21 -4.99 -10.16
C LEU A 208 -9.31 -3.91 -9.54
N ILE A 209 -8.91 -2.89 -10.32
CA ILE A 209 -8.17 -1.73 -9.83
C ILE A 209 -9.00 -0.98 -8.78
N VAL A 210 -10.27 -0.69 -9.08
CA VAL A 210 -11.17 0.02 -8.16
C VAL A 210 -11.36 -0.77 -6.87
N LEU A 211 -11.56 -2.09 -6.95
CA LEU A 211 -11.68 -2.97 -5.79
C LEU A 211 -10.41 -2.94 -4.92
N ALA A 212 -9.24 -3.10 -5.53
CA ALA A 212 -7.99 -3.12 -4.79
C ALA A 212 -7.65 -1.74 -4.20
N LEU A 213 -7.97 -0.67 -4.92
CA LEU A 213 -7.88 0.71 -4.42
C LEU A 213 -8.79 0.94 -3.23
N THR A 214 -10.03 0.49 -3.29
CA THR A 214 -11.00 0.67 -2.19
C THR A 214 -10.56 -0.08 -0.93
N MET A 215 -10.08 -1.32 -1.08
CA MET A 215 -9.46 -2.05 0.02
C MET A 215 -8.33 -1.25 0.68
N ILE A 216 -7.44 -0.63 -0.12
CA ILE A 216 -6.27 0.10 0.40
C ILE A 216 -6.58 1.51 0.89
N VAL A 217 -7.49 2.24 0.26
CA VAL A 217 -7.88 3.59 0.69
C VAL A 217 -8.63 3.51 2.01
N VAL A 218 -9.61 2.61 2.10
CA VAL A 218 -10.47 2.48 3.27
C VAL A 218 -9.81 1.67 4.38
N GLY A 219 -9.14 0.56 4.06
CA GLY A 219 -8.36 -0.19 5.05
C GLY A 219 -7.14 0.60 5.53
N GLY A 220 -6.47 1.26 4.59
CA GLY A 220 -5.47 2.29 4.77
C GLY A 220 -4.08 1.90 4.24
N SER A 221 -3.40 2.87 3.63
CA SER A 221 -2.24 2.65 2.75
C SER A 221 -0.89 2.51 3.44
N ARG A 222 -0.80 2.82 4.74
CA ARG A 222 0.48 2.91 5.47
C ARG A 222 0.91 1.63 6.19
N SER A 223 0.04 0.62 6.29
CA SER A 223 0.35 -0.61 7.03
C SER A 223 -0.35 -1.83 6.44
N TRP A 224 0.34 -2.97 6.47
CA TRP A 224 -0.23 -4.27 6.09
C TRP A 224 -1.52 -4.61 6.86
N VAL A 225 -1.66 -4.13 8.10
CA VAL A 225 -2.88 -4.31 8.90
C VAL A 225 -4.07 -3.61 8.26
N GLY A 226 -3.85 -2.44 7.67
CA GLY A 226 -4.87 -1.71 6.92
C GLY A 226 -5.36 -2.52 5.71
N ALA A 227 -4.43 -3.11 4.94
CA ALA A 227 -4.79 -3.96 3.81
C ALA A 227 -5.61 -5.20 4.22
N VAL A 228 -5.28 -5.84 5.36
CA VAL A 228 -6.07 -6.96 5.91
C VAL A 228 -7.50 -6.52 6.23
N ILE A 229 -7.65 -5.40 6.94
CA ILE A 229 -8.99 -4.87 7.29
C ILE A 229 -9.78 -4.55 6.02
N GLY A 230 -9.15 -3.88 5.06
CA GLY A 230 -9.77 -3.52 3.79
C GLY A 230 -10.23 -4.73 2.99
N ALA A 231 -9.37 -5.74 2.84
CA ALA A 231 -9.71 -6.97 2.12
C ALA A 231 -10.89 -7.70 2.77
N VAL A 232 -10.89 -7.86 4.10
CA VAL A 232 -12.00 -8.50 4.81
C VAL A 232 -13.30 -7.73 4.61
N ILE A 233 -13.29 -6.40 4.79
CA ILE A 233 -14.51 -5.60 4.67
C ILE A 233 -15.05 -5.65 3.23
N PHE A 234 -14.23 -5.32 2.23
CA PHE A 234 -14.71 -5.15 0.85
C PHE A 234 -14.93 -6.46 0.10
N THR A 235 -14.39 -7.58 0.57
CA THR A 235 -14.77 -8.90 0.04
C THR A 235 -16.13 -9.36 0.58
N TRP A 236 -16.45 -9.06 1.83
CA TRP A 236 -17.70 -9.52 2.46
C TRP A 236 -18.86 -8.54 2.25
N LEU A 237 -18.56 -7.27 2.03
CA LEU A 237 -19.57 -6.22 1.87
C LEU A 237 -20.55 -6.50 0.71
N PRO A 238 -20.13 -6.90 -0.50
CA PRO A 238 -21.07 -7.19 -1.59
C PRO A 238 -22.06 -8.32 -1.23
N ASP A 239 -21.59 -9.36 -0.55
CA ASP A 239 -22.42 -10.49 -0.10
C ASP A 239 -23.48 -10.04 0.93
N LEU A 240 -23.11 -9.15 1.86
CA LEU A 240 -24.06 -8.55 2.80
C LEU A 240 -25.08 -7.63 2.11
N LEU A 241 -24.67 -6.94 1.05
CA LEU A 241 -25.54 -6.06 0.25
C LEU A 241 -26.41 -6.83 -0.76
N ALA A 242 -26.16 -8.13 -0.98
CA ALA A 242 -26.93 -8.94 -1.91
C ALA A 242 -28.43 -8.99 -1.56
N VAL A 243 -28.79 -8.77 -0.29
CA VAL A 243 -30.18 -8.67 0.19
C VAL A 243 -30.96 -7.53 -0.50
N ILE A 244 -30.28 -6.49 -0.95
CA ILE A 244 -30.87 -5.28 -1.54
C ILE A 244 -31.04 -5.42 -3.08
N GLY A 245 -30.61 -6.54 -3.66
CA GLY A 245 -30.79 -6.87 -5.07
C GLY A 245 -30.07 -5.90 -6.01
N GLU A 246 -30.80 -5.36 -7.00
CA GLU A 246 -30.26 -4.52 -8.08
C GLU A 246 -29.58 -3.23 -7.60
N TRP A 247 -29.93 -2.74 -6.40
CA TRP A 247 -29.32 -1.54 -5.82
C TRP A 247 -27.93 -1.80 -5.22
N GLN A 248 -27.46 -3.04 -5.18
CA GLN A 248 -26.18 -3.44 -4.59
C GLN A 248 -25.01 -2.60 -5.13
N GLU A 249 -24.86 -2.49 -6.45
CA GLU A 249 -23.73 -1.77 -7.06
C GLU A 249 -23.74 -0.28 -6.73
N LEU A 250 -24.93 0.34 -6.75
CA LEU A 250 -25.11 1.73 -6.40
C LEU A 250 -24.76 1.99 -4.93
N VAL A 251 -25.31 1.18 -4.02
CA VAL A 251 -25.07 1.30 -2.57
C VAL A 251 -23.59 1.05 -2.27
N TYR A 252 -22.98 0.04 -2.89
CA TYR A 252 -21.55 -0.23 -2.76
C TYR A 252 -20.70 0.96 -3.20
N GLY A 253 -21.01 1.57 -4.35
CA GLY A 253 -20.32 2.78 -4.85
C GLY A 253 -20.48 3.98 -3.91
N VAL A 254 -21.67 4.18 -3.34
CA VAL A 254 -21.92 5.24 -2.34
C VAL A 254 -21.12 5.00 -1.06
N ILE A 255 -21.12 3.76 -0.52
CA ILE A 255 -20.34 3.41 0.67
C ILE A 255 -18.86 3.67 0.42
N VAL A 256 -18.34 3.26 -0.75
CA VAL A 256 -16.96 3.53 -1.16
C VAL A 256 -16.66 5.03 -1.19
N ALA A 257 -17.51 5.84 -1.82
CA ALA A 257 -17.32 7.28 -1.94
C ALA A 257 -17.33 7.96 -0.55
N VAL A 258 -18.31 7.61 0.29
CA VAL A 258 -18.40 8.07 1.67
C VAL A 258 -17.15 7.66 2.46
N ALA A 259 -16.74 6.40 2.38
CA ALA A 259 -15.55 5.91 3.07
C ALA A 259 -14.29 6.65 2.62
N ALA A 260 -14.14 6.93 1.32
CA ALA A 260 -13.00 7.70 0.79
C ALA A 260 -12.97 9.16 1.30
N ILE A 261 -14.13 9.80 1.47
CA ILE A 261 -14.24 11.18 1.96
C ILE A 261 -14.01 11.25 3.48
N TYR A 262 -14.66 10.37 4.25
CA TYR A 262 -14.69 10.46 5.71
C TYR A 262 -13.56 9.68 6.40
N LEU A 263 -12.91 8.73 5.73
CA LEU A 263 -11.78 7.97 6.26
C LEU A 263 -10.48 8.19 5.46
N PRO A 264 -9.97 9.44 5.34
CA PRO A 264 -8.78 9.75 4.54
C PRO A 264 -7.47 9.12 5.08
N ARG A 265 -7.46 8.67 6.34
CA ARG A 265 -6.35 7.92 6.96
C ARG A 265 -6.56 6.40 6.96
N GLY A 266 -7.70 5.93 6.44
CA GLY A 266 -8.18 4.57 6.55
C GLY A 266 -8.58 4.17 7.98
N ILE A 267 -9.27 3.03 8.11
CA ILE A 267 -9.78 2.49 9.37
C ILE A 267 -8.64 2.25 10.37
N HIS A 268 -7.51 1.68 9.90
CA HIS A 268 -6.38 1.41 10.78
C HIS A 268 -5.75 2.70 11.36
N GLY A 269 -5.76 3.80 10.60
CA GLY A 269 -5.21 5.08 11.03
C GLY A 269 -6.02 5.69 12.18
N VAL A 270 -7.35 5.67 12.06
CA VAL A 270 -8.27 6.15 13.10
C VAL A 270 -8.15 5.29 14.36
N LEU A 271 -8.07 3.96 14.22
CA LEU A 271 -7.90 3.04 15.35
C LEU A 271 -6.56 3.26 16.07
N ALA A 272 -5.46 3.42 15.33
CA ALA A 272 -4.14 3.66 15.90
C ALA A 272 -4.03 5.00 16.62
N ASP A 273 -4.67 6.05 16.10
CA ASP A 273 -4.73 7.36 16.74
C ASP A 273 -5.55 7.32 18.04
N GLY A 274 -6.67 6.58 18.05
CA GLY A 274 -7.47 6.34 19.25
C GLY A 274 -6.72 5.55 20.33
N VAL A 275 -6.02 4.47 19.98
CA VAL A 275 -5.22 3.68 20.93
C VAL A 275 -4.06 4.50 21.49
N ARG A 276 -3.37 5.31 20.67
CA ARG A 276 -2.31 6.22 21.14
C ARG A 276 -2.84 7.29 22.08
N TRP A 277 -4.03 7.83 21.82
CA TRP A 277 -4.69 8.77 22.73
C TRP A 277 -5.03 8.13 24.08
N VAL A 278 -5.58 6.91 24.09
CA VAL A 278 -5.87 6.15 25.33
C VAL A 278 -4.58 5.78 26.08
N GLN A 279 -3.53 5.36 25.38
CA GLN A 279 -2.24 5.02 25.98
C GLN A 279 -1.52 6.23 26.57
N ARG A 280 -1.56 7.40 25.92
CA ARG A 280 -1.10 8.67 26.48
C ARG A 280 -1.86 8.98 27.76
N LYS A 281 -3.20 8.95 27.71
CA LYS A 281 -4.05 9.21 28.89
C LYS A 281 -3.82 8.22 30.04
N ARG A 282 -3.48 6.96 29.75
CA ARG A 282 -3.10 5.96 30.76
C ARG A 282 -1.68 6.16 31.29
N ARG A 283 -0.73 6.59 30.45
CA ARG A 283 0.63 6.93 30.85
C ARG A 283 0.66 8.19 31.71
N ASP A 284 -0.13 9.20 31.35
CA ASP A 284 -0.28 10.44 32.11
C ASP A 284 -0.95 10.17 33.46
N ARG A 285 -1.97 9.31 33.50
CA ARG A 285 -2.57 8.82 34.76
C ARG A 285 -1.61 7.99 35.62
N ARG A 286 -0.74 7.17 35.01
CA ARG A 286 0.29 6.40 35.73
C ARG A 286 1.43 7.29 36.22
N ALA A 287 1.82 8.31 35.47
CA ALA A 287 2.80 9.30 35.89
C ALA A 287 2.26 10.16 37.06
N ALA A 288 0.99 10.56 36.99
CA ALA A 288 0.29 11.22 38.09
C ALA A 288 0.13 10.31 39.33
N ALA A 289 -0.13 9.01 39.13
CA ALA A 289 -0.23 8.04 40.23
C ALA A 289 1.12 7.58 40.80
N ALA A 290 2.22 7.78 40.07
CA ALA A 290 3.58 7.41 40.48
C ALA A 290 4.28 8.53 41.28
N GLY A 291 3.61 9.65 41.57
CA GLY A 291 4.13 10.70 42.45
C GLY A 291 5.42 11.36 41.95
N VAL A 292 5.65 11.43 40.63
CA VAL A 292 6.77 12.18 40.03
C VAL A 292 6.33 13.61 39.66
N VAL A 293 5.27 14.10 40.31
CA VAL A 293 5.08 15.54 40.41
C VAL A 293 5.76 15.92 41.72
N GLU A 294 7.04 16.24 41.62
CA GLU A 294 7.66 17.14 42.59
C GLU A 294 6.84 18.43 42.46
N GLU A 295 5.93 18.65 43.41
CA GLU A 295 5.32 19.95 43.59
C GLU A 295 6.45 20.88 44.01
N ASP A 296 7.03 21.59 43.04
CA ASP A 296 7.77 22.80 43.33
C ASP A 296 6.78 23.75 44.02
N GLU A 297 6.98 23.97 45.31
CA GLU A 297 6.20 24.86 46.17
C GLU A 297 6.35 26.36 45.82
N ASP A 298 6.83 26.71 44.62
CA ASP A 298 6.93 28.10 44.20
C ASP A 298 6.37 28.28 42.79
N GLY A 299 5.18 28.89 42.70
CA GLY A 299 4.39 29.12 41.49
C GLY A 299 5.00 30.14 40.52
N GLY A 300 6.24 29.93 40.10
CA GLY A 300 6.94 30.73 39.09
C GLY A 300 7.40 29.87 37.92
N VAL A 301 6.81 30.07 36.75
CA VAL A 301 7.37 29.53 35.49
C VAL A 301 8.70 30.26 35.21
N ARG A 302 9.83 29.66 35.58
CA ARG A 302 11.13 30.03 35.01
C ARG A 302 11.38 29.17 33.77
N PRO A 303 11.76 29.77 32.63
CA PRO A 303 12.32 29.00 31.51
C PRO A 303 13.58 28.25 31.98
N PRO A 304 13.91 27.10 31.38
CA PRO A 304 15.12 26.39 31.72
C PRO A 304 16.32 27.28 31.40
N GLU A 305 17.03 27.68 32.46
CA GLU A 305 18.35 28.28 32.35
C GLU A 305 19.24 27.28 31.60
N GLY A 306 19.82 27.76 30.50
CA GLY A 306 20.69 26.96 29.65
C GLY A 306 21.85 26.41 30.45
N GLU A 307 22.28 25.22 30.07
CA GLU A 307 23.54 24.63 30.49
C GLU A 307 24.64 25.71 30.47
N ASP A 308 25.21 25.95 31.65
CA ASP A 308 26.46 26.64 31.84
C ASP A 308 27.53 25.97 30.98
N LEU A 309 27.70 26.47 29.75
CA LEU A 309 28.95 26.34 29.02
C LEU A 309 29.91 27.40 29.55
N THR A 310 30.31 27.28 30.81
CA THR A 310 31.56 27.86 31.28
C THR A 310 32.69 27.02 30.68
N GLY A 311 33.10 27.40 29.47
CA GLY A 311 34.43 27.09 28.99
C GLY A 311 35.46 27.78 29.88
N GLU A 312 36.50 27.05 30.27
CA GLU A 312 37.71 27.65 30.81
C GLU A 312 38.25 28.68 29.80
N GLY A 313 38.31 29.95 30.22
CA GLY A 313 38.84 31.04 29.41
C GLY A 313 37.88 32.22 29.33
N GLY A 314 37.90 33.07 30.36
CA GLY A 314 37.08 34.27 30.43
C GLY A 314 37.36 35.27 29.31
N VAL A 315 36.43 35.35 28.34
CA VAL A 315 36.15 36.54 27.53
C VAL A 315 34.64 36.56 27.24
N PRO A 316 33.88 37.59 27.64
CA PRO A 316 32.46 37.70 27.27
C PRO A 316 32.32 37.94 25.77
N LEU A 317 31.61 37.05 25.07
CA LEU A 317 31.15 37.30 23.70
C LEU A 317 30.04 38.37 23.74
N PRO A 318 30.12 39.44 22.92
CA PRO A 318 29.06 40.44 22.88
C PRO A 318 27.77 39.84 22.34
N ALA A 319 26.67 40.13 23.04
CA ALA A 319 25.32 39.74 22.66
C ALA A 319 25.03 40.18 21.21
N ARG A 320 24.66 39.21 20.35
CA ARG A 320 24.12 39.51 19.02
C ARG A 320 22.76 40.20 19.21
N ALA A 321 22.77 41.53 19.18
CA ALA A 321 21.57 42.30 18.91
C ALA A 321 21.03 41.90 17.54
N GLY A 322 19.78 41.42 17.49
CA GLY A 322 19.06 41.27 16.23
C GLY A 322 18.93 42.64 15.53
N PRO A 323 18.80 42.67 14.20
CA PRO A 323 18.74 43.93 13.47
C PRO A 323 17.49 44.73 13.88
N ASP A 324 17.71 45.99 14.24
CA ASP A 324 16.71 46.99 14.59
C ASP A 324 15.71 47.18 13.41
N PRO A 325 14.40 46.95 13.61
CA PRO A 325 13.39 47.08 12.56
C PRO A 325 13.31 48.49 11.93
N ALA A 326 13.86 49.52 12.58
CA ALA A 326 13.91 50.87 12.03
C ALA A 326 14.90 51.02 10.85
N HIS A 327 15.96 50.20 10.78
CA HIS A 327 16.96 50.29 9.70
C HIS A 327 16.60 49.52 8.42
N ALA A 328 15.60 48.64 8.46
CA ALA A 328 15.15 47.87 7.29
C ALA A 328 14.30 48.71 6.31
N LEU A 329 13.65 49.77 6.81
CA LEU A 329 12.78 50.62 5.99
C LEU A 329 13.55 51.64 5.14
N ASP A 330 14.69 52.13 5.61
CA ASP A 330 15.55 53.05 4.85
C ASP A 330 16.22 52.38 3.63
N GLN A 331 16.48 51.07 3.69
CA GLN A 331 17.09 50.33 2.57
C GLN A 331 16.12 50.03 1.42
N LEU A 332 14.80 50.13 1.65
CA LEU A 332 13.78 49.99 0.60
C LEU A 332 13.49 51.30 -0.13
N ALA A 333 13.81 52.46 0.47
CA ALA A 333 13.59 53.77 -0.13
C ALA A 333 14.70 54.20 -1.12
N ALA A 334 15.86 53.54 -1.12
CA ALA A 334 17.05 53.94 -1.88
C ALA A 334 17.29 53.14 -3.19
N ARG A 335 16.27 52.47 -3.76
CA ARG A 335 16.42 51.86 -5.10
C ARG A 335 16.17 52.89 -6.20
N PRO A 336 17.14 53.17 -7.08
CA PRO A 336 16.93 54.04 -8.24
C PRO A 336 15.95 53.36 -9.21
N GLN A 337 14.92 54.08 -9.64
CA GLN A 337 14.11 53.70 -10.78
C GLN A 337 14.97 53.85 -12.04
N ALA A 338 15.34 52.73 -12.66
CA ALA A 338 15.81 52.70 -14.03
C ALA A 338 14.65 52.26 -14.93
N GLY A 339 14.03 53.23 -15.61
CA GLY A 339 13.43 53.00 -16.94
C GLY A 339 14.57 52.69 -17.93
N SER A 340 14.35 51.99 -19.04
CA SER A 340 13.33 52.15 -20.09
C SER A 340 13.05 50.84 -20.80
#